data_AF-A0A357I399-F1
#
_entry.id   AF-A0A357I399-F1
#
_cell.length_a   1.000
_cell.length_b   1.000
_cell.length_c   1.000
_cell.angle_alpha   90.00
_cell.angle_beta   90.00
_cell.angle_gamma   90.00
#
_symmetry.space_group_name_H-M   'P 1'
#
loop_
_entity.id
_entity.type
_entity.pdbx_description
1 polymer ?
#
loop_
_entity_poly.entity_id
_entity_poly.type
_entity_poly.pdbx_seq_one_letter_code
_entity_poly.pdbx_strand_id
1 'polypeptide(L)' 'MIEILSIGSGLSIQDRGRAGWRRFGVPAGGAMDARSMALANALLCNPSDTPVLEVAQQG' A
#
# COMPACT_ATOMS: atom_id res chain seq x y z
N MET A 1 -7.95 -15.23 5.61
CA MET A 1 -9.08 -14.35 5.24
C MET A 1 -9.10 -13.20 6.23
N ILE A 2 -9.16 -11.96 5.77
CA ILE A 2 -9.22 -10.76 6.65
C ILE A 2 -10.63 -10.18 6.52
N GLU A 3 -11.31 -10.01 7.64
CA GLU A 3 -12.61 -9.33 7.74
C GLU A 3 -12.38 -7.88 8.20
N ILE A 4 -13.03 -6.92 7.54
CA ILE A 4 -12.92 -5.49 7.89
C ILE A 4 -14.12 -5.12 8.75
N LEU A 5 -13.88 -4.84 10.03
CA LEU A 5 -14.93 -4.48 11.00
C LEU A 5 -15.20 -2.96 11.03
N SER A 6 -14.17 -2.15 10.79
CA SER A 6 -14.25 -0.69 10.75
C SER A 6 -13.12 -0.10 9.91
N ILE A 7 -13.33 1.13 9.41
CA ILE A 7 -12.30 1.93 8.74
C ILE A 7 -12.31 3.35 9.29
N GLY A 8 -11.15 3.98 9.37
CA GLY A 8 -11.05 5.42 9.57
C GLY A 8 -11.26 6.19 8.27
N SER A 9 -10.63 7.36 8.14
CA SER A 9 -10.69 8.13 6.89
C SER A 9 -9.65 7.62 5.90
N GLY A 10 -10.06 6.66 5.07
CA GLY A 10 -9.24 6.09 3.99
C GLY A 10 -8.55 4.79 4.37
N LEU A 11 -8.91 3.71 3.66
CA LEU A 11 -8.25 2.41 3.65
C LEU A 11 -8.10 1.97 2.19
N SER A 12 -6.91 1.55 1.79
CA SER A 12 -6.67 1.01 0.45
C SER A 12 -5.61 -0.08 0.47
N ILE A 13 -5.66 -1.00 -0.49
CA ILE A 13 -4.55 -1.91 -0.73
C ILE A 13 -3.52 -1.17 -1.56
N GLN A 14 -2.28 -1.15 -1.08
CA GLN A 14 -1.16 -0.51 -1.76
C GLN A 14 -0.04 -1.51 -2.03
N ASP A 15 0.59 -1.36 -3.19
CA ASP A 15 1.74 -2.10 -3.64
C ASP A 15 2.87 -1.12 -4.03
N ARG A 16 3.85 -1.57 -4.83
CA ARG A 16 4.92 -0.70 -5.36
C ARG A 16 4.48 0.23 -6.50
N GLY A 17 3.22 0.17 -6.90
CA GLY A 17 2.67 0.96 -7.99
C GLY A 17 3.01 0.42 -9.39
N ARG A 18 2.70 1.26 -10.39
CA ARG A 18 2.76 0.97 -11.84
C ARG A 18 3.64 1.98 -12.58
N ALA A 19 4.93 1.99 -12.25
CA ALA A 19 5.90 2.84 -12.94
C ALA A 19 5.95 2.53 -14.47
N GLY A 20 6.29 3.54 -15.28
CA GLY A 20 6.43 3.39 -16.74
C GLY A 20 5.20 3.77 -17.57
N TRP A 21 4.01 3.88 -16.95
CA TRP A 21 2.75 4.14 -17.66
C TRP A 21 2.32 5.61 -17.70
N ARG A 22 3.11 6.52 -17.11
CA ARG A 22 2.78 7.96 -17.04
C ARG A 22 2.54 8.62 -18.41
N ARG A 23 3.24 8.18 -19.46
CA ARG A 23 3.04 8.65 -20.84
C ARG A 23 1.64 8.39 -21.39
N PHE A 24 0.89 7.48 -20.76
CA PHE A 24 -0.48 7.14 -21.10
C PHE A 24 -1.49 7.74 -20.11
N GLY A 25 -1.07 8.66 -19.24
CA GLY A 25 -1.93 9.27 -18.23
C GLY A 25 -2.18 8.41 -16.99
N VAL A 26 -1.50 7.27 -16.86
CA VAL A 26 -1.65 6.40 -15.68
C VAL A 26 -0.69 6.86 -14.57
N PRO A 27 -1.20 7.27 -13.39
CA PRO A 27 -0.35 7.65 -12.28
C PRO A 27 0.40 6.44 -11.72
N ALA A 28 1.60 6.68 -11.18
CA ALA A 28 2.42 5.61 -10.60
C ALA A 28 1.69 4.88 -9.46
N GLY A 29 0.90 5.58 -8.64
CA GLY A 29 0.21 4.98 -7.50
C GLY A 29 1.18 4.30 -6.53
N GLY A 30 0.69 3.27 -5.83
CA GLY A 30 1.44 2.57 -4.80
C GLY A 30 1.39 3.28 -3.45
N ALA A 31 2.03 2.68 -2.46
CA ALA A 31 2.01 3.20 -1.09
C ALA A 31 2.54 4.63 -1.01
N MET A 32 1.85 5.49 -0.25
CA MET A 32 2.26 6.87 -0.01
C MET A 32 3.60 6.91 0.74
N ASP A 33 3.81 6.01 1.69
CA ASP A 33 5.09 5.78 2.36
C ASP A 33 5.65 4.38 2.04
N ALA A 34 6.41 4.31 0.95
CA ALA A 34 7.06 3.08 0.50
C ALA A 34 8.08 2.51 1.51
N ARG A 35 8.64 3.33 2.41
CA ARG A 35 9.59 2.84 3.43
C ARG A 35 8.84 2.10 4.53
N SER A 36 7.73 2.67 4.99
CA SER A 36 6.85 2.02 5.98
C SER A 36 6.26 0.71 5.44
N MET A 37 5.85 0.67 4.16
CA MET A 37 5.43 -0.57 3.49
C MET A 37 6.56 -1.63 3.51
N ALA A 38 7.77 -1.26 3.09
CA ALA A 38 8.91 -2.18 3.06
C ALA A 38 9.26 -2.69 4.47
N LEU A 39 9.20 -1.82 5.49
CA LEU A 39 9.43 -2.20 6.88
C LEU A 39 8.36 -3.17 7.39
N ALA A 40 7.08 -2.88 7.15
CA ALA A 40 5.97 -3.75 7.56
C ALA A 40 6.10 -5.16 6.97
N ASN A 41 6.47 -5.25 5.69
CA ASN A 41 6.74 -6.52 5.04
C ASN A 41 7.97 -7.24 5.61
N ALA A 42 9.06 -6.49 5.87
CA ALA A 42 10.27 -7.06 6.46
C ALA A 42 10.02 -7.67 7.84
N LEU A 43 9.16 -7.07 8.67
CA LEU A 43 8.76 -7.62 9.99
C LEU A 43 8.14 -9.01 9.89
N LEU A 44 7.51 -9.33 8.75
CA LEU A 44 6.89 -10.63 8.48
C LEU A 44 7.76 -11.54 7.60
N CYS A 45 9.01 -11.14 7.30
CA CYS A 45 9.90 -11.80 6.34
C CYS A 45 9.30 -11.91 4.92
N ASN A 46 8.39 -10.99 4.56
CA ASN A 46 7.83 -10.92 3.22
C ASN A 46 8.76 -10.19 2.25
N PRO A 47 8.65 -10.45 0.93
CA PRO A 47 9.22 -9.58 -0.09
C PRO A 47 8.78 -8.13 0.11
N SER A 48 9.70 -7.18 -0.09
CA SER A 48 9.47 -5.74 0.19
C SER A 48 8.33 -5.11 -0.62
N ASP A 49 7.89 -5.78 -1.69
CA ASP A 49 6.88 -5.37 -2.64
C ASP A 49 5.52 -6.06 -2.44
N THR A 50 5.40 -6.89 -1.41
CA THR A 50 4.14 -7.55 -1.05
C THR A 50 3.07 -6.49 -0.75
N PRO A 51 1.85 -6.62 -1.30
CA PRO A 51 0.79 -5.65 -1.05
C PRO A 51 0.43 -5.53 0.43
N VAL A 52 0.17 -4.30 0.88
CA VAL A 52 -0.22 -3.96 2.25
C VAL A 52 -1.56 -3.24 2.30
N LEU A 53 -2.19 -3.20 3.47
CA LEU A 53 -3.29 -2.28 3.75
C LEU A 53 -2.72 -0.94 4.23
N GLU A 54 -2.90 0.11 3.43
CA GLU A 54 -2.56 1.47 3.82
C GLU A 54 -3.77 2.16 4.45
N VAL A 55 -3.59 2.65 5.67
CA VAL A 55 -4.60 3.42 6.40
C VAL A 55 -4.14 4.87 6.50
N ALA A 56 -4.90 5.79 5.92
CA ALA A 56 -4.51 7.20 5.88
C ALA A 56 -4.70 7.90 7.23
N GLN A 57 -5.82 7.62 7.90
CA GLN A 57 -6.07 8.07 9.27
C GLN A 57 -6.92 7.05 10.01
N GLN A 58 -6.48 6.67 11.22
CA GLN A 58 -7.25 5.80 12.12
C GLN A 58 -8.42 6.59 12.72
N GLY A 59 -9.56 5.91 12.92
CA GLY A 59 -10.73 6.44 13.62
C GLY A 59 -10.64 6.26 15.13
#